data_AF-U2KVW3-F1
#
_entry.id   AF-U2KVW3-F1
#
_cell.length_a   1.000
_cell.length_b   1.000
_cell.length_c   1.000
_cell.angle_alpha   90.00
_cell.angle_beta   90.00
_cell.angle_gamma   90.00
#
_symmetry.space_group_name_H-M   'P 1'
#
loop_
_entity.id
_entity.type
_entity.pdbx_description
1 polymer ?
#
loop_
_entity_poly.entity_id
_entity_poly.type
_entity_poly.pdbx_seq_one_letter_code
_entity_poly.pdbx_strand_id
1 'polypeptide(L)'
;MFMNGEILTDLNDLKRCFSIDELLYSYGNGELEIFLEKIGEHEKAEQIQEISENNALLLIRLYDILDLPYEDSEEKIRRNFA
;
A
#
# COMPACT_ATOMS: atom_id res chain seq x y z
N MET A 1 3.72 -8.27 5.68
CA MET A 1 3.25 -7.99 4.32
C MET A 1 4.16 -8.62 3.32
N PHE A 2 3.56 -9.34 2.39
CA PHE A 2 4.22 -9.96 1.26
C PHE A 2 3.61 -9.37 -0.01
N MET A 3 4.44 -9.00 -0.97
CA MET A 3 3.98 -8.41 -2.22
C MET A 3 4.95 -8.78 -3.34
N ASN A 4 4.41 -9.20 -4.47
CA ASN A 4 5.14 -9.56 -5.69
C ASN A 4 6.31 -10.51 -5.44
N GLY A 5 6.12 -11.49 -4.55
CA GLY A 5 7.14 -12.49 -4.25
C GLY A 5 8.11 -12.13 -3.12
N GLU A 6 8.02 -10.93 -2.53
CA GLU A 6 8.98 -10.42 -1.55
C GLU A 6 8.33 -10.03 -0.21
N ILE A 7 9.10 -10.19 0.89
CA ILE A 7 8.70 -9.73 2.22
C ILE A 7 9.07 -8.25 2.33
N LEU A 8 8.09 -7.41 2.65
CA LEU A 8 8.31 -5.97 2.78
C LEU A 8 8.85 -5.63 4.17
N THR A 9 9.88 -4.80 4.22
CA THR A 9 10.49 -4.32 5.47
C THR A 9 10.34 -2.82 5.68
N ASP A 10 10.08 -2.05 4.61
CA ASP A 10 9.79 -0.62 4.66
C ASP A 10 8.86 -0.17 3.50
N LEU A 11 8.52 1.13 3.44
CA LEU A 11 7.69 1.68 2.38
C LEU A 11 8.34 1.65 0.99
N ASN A 12 9.68 1.69 0.89
CA ASN A 12 10.35 1.62 -0.39
C ASN A 12 10.23 0.21 -0.97
N ASP A 13 10.32 -0.83 -0.15
CA ASP A 13 10.06 -2.21 -0.57
C ASP A 13 8.65 -2.33 -1.15
N LEU A 14 7.65 -1.71 -0.52
CA LEU A 14 6.27 -1.68 -1.04
C LEU A 14 6.22 -1.06 -2.43
N LYS A 15 6.92 0.05 -2.68
CA LYS A 15 6.96 0.71 -3.99
C LYS A 15 7.71 -0.11 -5.03
N ARG A 16 8.79 -0.77 -4.64
CA ARG A 16 9.61 -1.66 -5.51
C ARG A 16 8.87 -2.92 -5.91
N CYS A 17 8.07 -3.45 -5.00
CA CYS A 17 7.30 -4.68 -5.19
C CYS A 17 5.84 -4.39 -5.58
N PHE A 18 5.49 -3.14 -5.87
CA PHE A 18 4.11 -2.67 -5.93
C PHE A 18 3.18 -3.54 -6.79
N SER A 19 2.05 -3.94 -6.23
CA SER A 19 1.00 -4.74 -6.86
C SER A 19 -0.36 -4.31 -6.30
N ILE A 20 -1.27 -3.86 -7.17
CA ILE A 20 -2.60 -3.37 -6.82
C ILE A 20 -3.43 -4.49 -6.23
N ASP A 21 -3.40 -5.68 -6.84
CA ASP A 21 -4.19 -6.82 -6.37
C ASP A 21 -3.78 -7.24 -4.96
N GLU A 22 -2.46 -7.34 -4.70
CA GLU A 22 -1.95 -7.68 -3.37
C GLU A 22 -2.12 -6.53 -2.37
N LEU A 23 -2.03 -5.27 -2.82
CA LEU A 23 -2.32 -4.12 -1.97
C LEU A 23 -3.76 -4.16 -1.46
N LEU A 24 -4.72 -4.38 -2.37
CA LEU A 24 -6.15 -4.47 -2.02
C LEU A 24 -6.41 -5.71 -1.16
N TYR A 25 -5.74 -6.83 -1.43
CA TYR A 25 -5.83 -8.03 -0.61
C TYR A 25 -5.32 -7.80 0.81
N SER A 26 -4.14 -7.19 0.97
CA SER A 26 -3.55 -6.86 2.27
C SER A 26 -4.31 -5.76 3.00
N TYR A 27 -4.97 -4.84 2.29
CA TYR A 27 -5.94 -3.93 2.92
C TYR A 27 -7.14 -4.70 3.46
N GLY A 28 -7.78 -5.51 2.62
CA GLY A 28 -9.02 -6.22 2.97
C GLY A 28 -8.88 -7.26 4.09
N ASN A 29 -7.65 -7.72 4.37
CA ASN A 29 -7.37 -8.66 5.46
C ASN A 29 -6.72 -8.02 6.70
N GLY A 30 -6.52 -6.68 6.70
CA GLY A 30 -5.88 -5.94 7.80
C GLY A 30 -4.36 -6.10 7.90
N GLU A 31 -3.70 -6.73 6.93
CA GLU A 31 -2.23 -6.86 6.94
C GLU A 31 -1.54 -5.52 6.68
N LEU A 32 -2.12 -4.67 5.84
CA LEU A 32 -1.54 -3.39 5.44
C LEU A 32 -1.40 -2.43 6.63
N GLU A 33 -2.42 -2.29 7.47
CA GLU A 33 -2.37 -1.48 8.71
C GLU A 33 -1.31 -2.03 9.67
N ILE A 34 -1.27 -3.35 9.87
CA ILE A 34 -0.29 -4.01 10.76
C ILE A 34 1.14 -3.78 10.25
N PHE A 35 1.33 -3.78 8.94
CA PHE A 35 2.62 -3.51 8.32
C PHE A 35 3.07 -2.07 8.57
N LEU A 36 2.20 -1.08 8.32
CA LEU A 36 2.51 0.33 8.54
C LEU A 36 2.86 0.62 10.01
N GLU A 37 2.08 0.06 10.94
CA GLU A 37 2.36 0.15 12.39
C GLU A 37 3.76 -0.39 12.74
N LYS A 38 4.13 -1.54 12.16
CA LYS A 38 5.42 -2.19 12.45
C LYS A 38 6.63 -1.40 11.95
N ILE A 39 6.49 -0.65 10.87
CA ILE A 39 7.58 0.13 10.28
C ILE A 39 7.60 1.58 10.80
N GLY A 40 6.68 1.95 11.69
CA GLY A 40 6.61 3.27 12.33
C GLY A 40 5.77 4.31 11.57
N GLU A 41 5.03 3.89 10.53
CA GLU A 41 4.15 4.74 9.72
C GLU A 41 2.76 4.87 10.37
N HIS A 42 2.73 5.27 11.64
CA HIS A 42 1.51 5.29 12.48
C HIS A 42 0.40 6.18 11.91
N GLU A 43 0.75 7.35 11.37
CA GLU A 43 -0.23 8.27 10.76
C GLU A 43 -0.91 7.64 9.55
N LYS A 44 -0.14 6.94 8.70
CA LYS A 44 -0.69 6.25 7.53
C LYS A 44 -1.55 5.06 7.95
N ALA A 45 -1.16 4.34 9.00
CA ALA A 45 -1.95 3.25 9.55
C ALA A 45 -3.32 3.73 10.07
N GLU A 46 -3.36 4.84 10.81
CA GLU A 46 -4.60 5.47 11.29
C GLU A 46 -5.48 5.90 10.11
N GLN A 47 -4.91 6.58 9.11
CA GLN A 47 -5.66 6.99 7.91
C GLN A 47 -6.27 5.80 7.15
N ILE A 48 -5.59 4.65 7.12
CA ILE A 48 -6.13 3.43 6.50
C ILE A 48 -7.30 2.86 7.30
N GLN A 49 -7.23 2.85 8.63
CA GLN A 49 -8.31 2.40 9.50
C GLN A 49 -9.57 3.25 9.39
N GLU A 50 -9.43 4.54 9.10
CA GLU A 50 -10.55 5.46 8.90
C GLU A 50 -11.28 5.27 7.56
N ILE A 51 -10.72 4.48 6.64
CA ILE A 51 -11.38 4.19 5.35
C ILE A 51 -12.59 3.30 5.61
N SER A 52 -13.78 3.82 5.29
CA SER A 52 -15.02 3.04 5.32
C SER A 52 -14.94 1.78 4.46
N GLU A 53 -15.39 0.64 4.98
CA GLU A 53 -15.41 -0.66 4.27
C GLU A 53 -16.11 -0.62 2.90
N ASN A 54 -17.12 0.25 2.74
CA ASN A 54 -17.90 0.39 1.50
C ASN A 54 -17.45 1.58 0.63
N ASN A 55 -16.16 1.90 0.64
CA ASN A 55 -15.64 3.04 -0.08
C ASN A 55 -15.36 2.72 -1.56
N ALA A 56 -16.20 3.26 -2.45
CA ALA A 56 -16.03 3.13 -3.90
C ALA A 56 -14.72 3.75 -4.44
N LEU A 57 -14.07 4.62 -3.68
CA LEU A 57 -12.82 5.29 -4.02
C LEU A 57 -11.61 4.69 -3.29
N LEU A 58 -11.72 3.46 -2.78
CA LEU A 58 -10.68 2.79 -1.98
C LEU A 58 -9.29 2.89 -2.62
N LEU A 59 -9.14 2.51 -3.88
CA LEU A 59 -7.84 2.51 -4.55
C LEU A 59 -7.20 3.91 -4.58
N ILE A 60 -7.99 4.94 -4.85
CA ILE A 60 -7.51 6.33 -4.88
C ILE A 60 -7.05 6.77 -3.49
N ARG A 61 -7.78 6.39 -2.43
CA ARG A 61 -7.39 6.67 -1.04
C ARG A 61 -6.08 5.99 -0.67
N LEU A 62 -5.92 4.72 -1.02
CA LEU A 62 -4.68 3.98 -0.72
C LEU A 62 -3.48 4.60 -1.44
N TYR A 63 -3.65 5.06 -2.68
CA TYR A 63 -2.59 5.76 -3.39
C TYR A 63 -2.20 7.08 -2.72
N ASP A 64 -3.19 7.85 -2.24
CA ASP A 64 -2.97 9.10 -1.52
C ASP A 64 -2.14 8.86 -0.25
N ILE A 65 -2.60 7.91 0.57
CA ILE A 65 -1.98 7.61 1.87
C ILE A 65 -0.56 7.08 1.70
N LEU A 66 -0.30 6.27 0.67
CA LEU A 66 1.00 5.64 0.42
C LEU A 66 1.95 6.50 -0.44
N ASP A 67 1.56 7.73 -0.77
CA ASP A 67 2.32 8.65 -1.63
C ASP A 67 2.69 7.97 -2.97
N LEU A 68 1.70 7.38 -3.63
CA LEU A 68 1.83 6.66 -4.90
C LEU A 68 1.34 7.52 -6.08
N PRO A 69 2.03 7.50 -7.24
CA PRO A 69 1.63 8.28 -8.41
C PRO A 69 0.43 7.65 -9.14
N TYR A 70 -0.69 8.36 -9.18
CA TYR A 70 -1.93 7.90 -9.83
C TYR A 70 -1.84 7.65 -11.35
N GLU A 71 -0.89 8.33 -12.02
CA GLU A 71 -0.75 8.27 -13.48
C GLU A 71 0.18 7.14 -13.95
N ASP A 72 0.85 6.46 -13.01
CA ASP A 72 1.84 5.45 -13.33
C ASP A 72 1.20 4.05 -13.31
N SER A 73 1.57 3.21 -14.27
CA SER A 73 1.28 1.77 -14.18
C SER A 73 2.11 1.15 -13.05
N GLU A 74 1.70 -0.02 -12.57
CA GLU A 74 2.48 -0.74 -11.56
C GLU A 74 3.93 -0.98 -12.03
N GLU A 75 4.14 -1.32 -13.30
CA GLU A 75 5.50 -1.54 -13.82
C GLU A 75 6.32 -0.26 -13.81
N LYS A 76 5.68 0.89 -14.05
CA LYS A 76 6.34 2.19 -14.00
C LYS A 76 6.67 2.58 -12.55
N ILE A 77 5.76 2.35 -11.60
CA ILE A 77 6.03 2.52 -10.16
C ILE A 77 7.21 1.65 -9.75
N ARG A 78 7.14 0.34 -9.98
CA ARG A 78 8.23 -0.59 -9.64
C ARG A 78 9.56 -0.14 -10.25
N ARG A 79 9.58 0.29 -11.51
CA ARG A 79 10.80 0.79 -12.19
C ARG A 79 11.35 2.07 -11.56
N ASN A 80 10.50 2.99 -11.12
CA ASN A 80 10.94 4.28 -10.56
C ASN A 80 11.58 4.13 -9.18
N PHE A 81 11.23 3.06 -8.45
CA PHE A 81 11.74 2.80 -7.11
C PHE A 81 12.73 1.62 -7.04
N ALA A 82 12.96 0.92 -8.15
CA ALA A 82 13.81 -0.28 -8.28
C ALA A 82 15.26 -0.09 -7.80
#